data_AF-F2JPB8-F1
#
_entry.id   AF-F2JPB8-F1
#
_cell.length_a   1.000
_cell.length_b   1.000
_cell.length_c   1.000
_cell.angle_alpha   90.00
_cell.angle_beta   90.00
_cell.angle_gamma   90.00
#
_symmetry.space_group_name_H-M   'P 1'
#
loop_
_entity.id
_entity.type
_entity.pdbx_description
1 polymer ?
#
loop_
_entity_poly.entity_id
_entity_poly.type
_entity_poly.pdbx_seq_one_letter_code
_entity_poly.pdbx_strand_id
1 'polypeptide(L)'
;MNRTHKISFRVSDYERKLVQSKVKKSGIRMSDFCRHAVLGKEIRTFKGLDKCSYELNKIGNNLNQLTVLCHQRAVQNPNLETMQIQLSAVLELIYMALGGDDDGYSQTD
;
A
#
# COMPACT_ATOMS: atom_id res chain seq x y z
N MET A 1 -22.13 29.70 -0.58
CA MET A 1 -21.05 29.79 -1.58
C MET A 1 -21.57 29.26 -2.91
N ASN A 2 -21.58 30.08 -3.97
CA ASN A 2 -22.10 29.67 -5.28
C ASN A 2 -21.13 28.70 -5.97
N ARG A 3 -21.67 27.64 -6.58
CA ARG A 3 -20.90 26.61 -7.30
C ARG A 3 -21.00 26.89 -8.81
N THR A 4 -19.99 27.54 -9.38
CA THR A 4 -20.01 28.02 -10.80
C THR A 4 -19.21 27.16 -11.77
N HIS A 5 -18.30 26.31 -11.28
CA HIS A 5 -17.41 25.50 -12.11
C HIS A 5 -17.89 24.05 -12.24
N LYS A 6 -17.67 23.44 -13.41
CA LYS A 6 -18.03 22.03 -13.71
C LYS A 6 -16.77 21.21 -13.99
N ILE A 7 -16.62 20.10 -13.28
CA ILE A 7 -15.60 19.07 -13.54
C ILE A 7 -16.31 17.85 -14.15
N SER A 8 -15.79 17.33 -15.27
CA SER A 8 -16.35 16.15 -15.94
C SER A 8 -15.25 15.21 -16.42
N PHE A 9 -15.49 13.91 -16.30
CA PHE A 9 -14.60 12.85 -16.79
C PHE A 9 -15.43 11.78 -17.51
N ARG A 10 -14.81 11.05 -18.43
CA ARG A 10 -15.44 9.92 -19.12
C ARG A 10 -15.41 8.69 -18.23
N VAL A 11 -16.46 7.88 -18.30
CA VAL A 11 -16.60 6.60 -17.60
C VAL A 11 -17.15 5.57 -18.57
N SER A 12 -16.76 4.32 -18.38
CA SER A 12 -17.38 3.16 -19.02
C SER A 12 -18.80 2.93 -18.49
N ASP A 13 -19.57 2.10 -19.19
CA ASP A 13 -20.90 1.70 -18.75
C ASP A 13 -20.88 0.97 -17.40
N TYR A 14 -19.84 0.17 -17.16
CA TYR A 14 -19.63 -0.52 -15.89
C TYR A 14 -19.42 0.46 -14.73
N GLU A 15 -18.49 1.41 -14.90
CA GLU A 15 -18.22 2.43 -13.89
C GLU A 15 -19.44 3.29 -13.62
N ARG A 16 -20.20 3.67 -14.67
CA ARG A 16 -21.46 4.41 -14.53
C ARG A 16 -22.46 3.66 -13.66
N LYS A 17 -22.68 2.35 -13.91
CA LYS A 17 -23.58 1.52 -13.09
C LYS A 17 -23.10 1.43 -11.64
N LEU A 18 -21.81 1.28 -11.43
CA LEU A 18 -21.21 1.20 -10.10
C LEU A 18 -21.40 2.51 -9.31
N VAL A 19 -21.13 3.66 -9.93
CA VAL A 19 -21.34 4.97 -9.32
C VAL A 19 -22.81 5.18 -8.98
N GLN A 20 -23.73 4.87 -9.90
CA GLN A 20 -25.17 4.97 -9.63
C GLN A 20 -25.62 4.09 -8.48
N SER A 21 -25.11 2.86 -8.38
CA SER A 21 -25.41 1.95 -7.27
C SER A 21 -24.95 2.53 -5.93
N LYS A 22 -23.73 3.07 -5.87
CA LYS A 22 -23.20 3.72 -4.65
C LYS A 22 -24.02 4.95 -4.24
N VAL A 23 -24.45 5.75 -5.21
CA VAL A 23 -25.27 6.95 -4.98
C VAL A 23 -26.67 6.58 -4.48
N LYS A 24 -27.28 5.53 -5.04
CA LYS A 24 -28.57 5.02 -4.53
C LYS A 24 -28.45 4.54 -3.09
N LYS A 25 -27.36 3.82 -2.76
CA LYS A 25 -27.11 3.32 -1.40
C LYS A 25 -26.84 4.43 -0.38
N SER A 26 -26.23 5.54 -0.80
CA SER A 26 -25.92 6.66 0.10
C SER A 26 -27.10 7.57 0.38
N GLY A 27 -28.18 7.52 -0.41
CA GLY A 27 -29.38 8.33 -0.23
C GLY A 27 -29.21 9.82 -0.54
N ILE A 28 -28.05 10.24 -1.06
CA ILE A 28 -27.73 11.64 -1.38
C ILE A 28 -27.66 11.86 -2.90
N ARG A 29 -27.72 13.12 -3.34
CA ARG A 29 -27.65 13.47 -4.76
C ARG A 29 -26.28 13.11 -5.34
N MET A 30 -26.25 12.71 -6.61
CA MET A 30 -25.03 12.36 -7.36
C MET A 30 -23.91 13.40 -7.19
N SER A 31 -24.24 14.68 -7.32
CA SER A 31 -23.25 15.77 -7.19
C SER A 31 -22.67 15.89 -5.79
N ASP A 32 -23.46 15.60 -4.75
CA ASP A 32 -23.02 15.67 -3.36
C ASP A 32 -22.21 14.43 -3.01
N PHE A 33 -22.63 13.26 -3.49
CA PHE A 33 -21.86 12.02 -3.40
C PHE A 33 -20.47 12.15 -4.02
N CYS A 34 -20.39 12.56 -5.29
CA CYS A 34 -19.10 12.72 -5.96
C CYS A 34 -18.23 13.77 -5.28
N ARG A 35 -18.82 14.89 -4.80
CA ARG A 35 -18.07 15.91 -4.09
C ARG A 35 -17.52 15.39 -2.76
N HIS A 36 -18.33 14.67 -1.99
CA HIS A 36 -17.89 14.10 -0.72
C HIS A 36 -16.81 13.04 -0.93
N ALA A 37 -16.98 12.20 -1.96
CA ALA A 37 -16.00 11.17 -2.32
C ALA A 37 -14.66 11.74 -2.80
N VAL A 38 -14.67 12.84 -3.55
CA VAL A 38 -13.47 13.46 -4.13
C VAL A 38 -12.80 14.45 -3.18
N LEU A 39 -13.57 15.26 -2.45
CA LEU A 39 -13.04 16.28 -1.54
C LEU A 39 -12.79 15.74 -0.12
N GLY A 40 -13.51 14.70 0.30
CA GLY A 40 -13.41 14.14 1.65
C GLY A 40 -12.36 13.03 1.81
N LYS A 41 -11.64 12.68 0.74
CA LYS A 41 -10.58 11.67 0.79
C LYS A 41 -9.24 12.31 0.53
N GLU A 42 -8.32 12.11 1.46
CA GLU A 42 -6.92 12.43 1.25
C GLU A 42 -6.35 11.49 0.17
N ILE A 43 -5.90 12.03 -0.95
CA ILE A 43 -5.21 11.26 -1.99
C ILE A 43 -3.74 11.18 -1.56
N ARG A 44 -3.39 10.13 -0.82
CA ARG A 44 -1.99 9.85 -0.45
C ARG A 44 -1.27 9.20 -1.62
N THR A 45 -0.21 9.85 -2.09
CA THR A 45 0.72 9.27 -3.07
C THR A 45 1.95 8.78 -2.33
N PHE A 46 2.07 7.47 -2.14
CA PHE A 46 3.20 6.85 -1.47
C PHE A 46 4.40 6.78 -2.44
N LYS A 47 5.28 7.76 -2.38
CA LYS A 47 6.56 7.75 -3.12
C LYS A 47 7.57 6.87 -2.35
N GLY A 48 8.27 5.95 -3.03
CA GLY A 48 9.32 5.14 -2.43
C GLY A 48 8.98 3.66 -2.15
N LEU A 49 7.72 3.25 -2.34
CA LEU A 49 7.34 1.83 -2.26
C LEU A 49 7.95 0.99 -3.41
N ASP A 50 8.25 1.62 -4.53
CA ASP A 50 8.99 1.04 -5.65
C ASP A 50 10.38 0.58 -5.23
N LYS A 51 11.09 1.39 -4.45
CA LYS A 51 12.40 1.02 -3.87
C LYS A 51 12.27 -0.14 -2.88
N CYS A 52 11.24 -0.12 -2.03
CA CYS A 52 10.97 -1.22 -1.10
C CYS A 52 10.72 -2.53 -1.84
N SER A 53 9.95 -2.49 -2.94
CA SER A 53 9.72 -3.66 -3.80
C SER A 53 11.01 -4.19 -4.44
N TYR A 54 11.90 -3.30 -4.88
CA TYR A 54 13.21 -3.70 -5.40
C TYR A 54 14.07 -4.41 -4.34
N GLU A 55 14.15 -3.86 -3.12
CA GLU A 55 14.92 -4.48 -2.04
C GLU A 55 14.34 -5.83 -1.60
N LEU A 56 13.01 -5.95 -1.51
CA LEU A 56 12.35 -7.23 -1.24
C LEU A 56 12.71 -8.30 -2.28
N ASN A 57 12.75 -7.92 -3.56
CA ASN A 57 13.17 -8.84 -4.62
C ASN A 57 14.65 -9.26 -4.47
N LYS A 58 15.53 -8.36 -4.04
CA LYS A 58 16.94 -8.70 -3.76
C LYS A 58 17.07 -9.67 -2.60
N ILE A 59 16.35 -9.43 -1.50
CA ILE A 59 16.31 -10.34 -0.35
C ILE A 59 15.78 -11.72 -0.77
N GLY A 60 14.69 -11.76 -1.53
CA GLY A 60 14.13 -13.02 -2.06
C GLY A 60 15.10 -13.78 -2.95
N ASN A 61 15.85 -13.08 -3.81
CA ASN A 61 16.89 -13.69 -4.65
C ASN A 61 18.03 -14.27 -3.82
N ASN A 62 18.47 -13.58 -2.77
CA ASN A 62 19.52 -14.06 -1.88
C ASN A 62 19.05 -15.31 -1.10
N LEU A 63 17.80 -15.30 -0.62
CA LEU A 63 17.20 -16.44 0.05
C LEU A 63 17.11 -17.65 -0.89
N ASN A 64 16.63 -17.44 -2.11
CA ASN A 64 16.52 -18.50 -3.12
C ASN A 64 17.89 -19.11 -3.47
N GLN A 65 18.93 -18.29 -3.59
CA GLN A 65 20.31 -18.77 -3.79
C GLN A 65 20.78 -19.65 -2.63
N LEU A 66 20.55 -19.22 -1.38
CA LEU A 66 20.88 -20.04 -0.22
C LEU A 66 20.10 -21.36 -0.19
N THR A 67 18.81 -21.35 -0.53
CA THR A 67 18.00 -22.56 -0.63
C THR A 67 18.59 -23.54 -1.65
N VAL A 68 19.04 -23.04 -2.80
CA VAL A 68 19.72 -23.86 -3.82
C VAL A 68 21.03 -24.43 -3.28
N LEU A 69 21.87 -23.62 -2.63
CA LEU A 69 23.14 -24.08 -2.04
C LEU A 69 22.93 -25.13 -0.94
N CYS A 70 21.88 -24.97 -0.12
CA CYS A 70 21.50 -25.94 0.88
C CYS A 70 21.00 -27.25 0.28
N HIS A 71 20.16 -27.16 -0.76
CA HIS A 71 19.70 -28.33 -1.50
C HIS A 71 20.87 -29.11 -2.12
N GLN A 72 21.88 -28.40 -2.63
CA GLN A 72 23.11 -28.97 -3.17
C GLN A 72 24.09 -29.48 -2.10
N ARG A 73 23.76 -29.33 -0.81
CA ARG A 73 24.63 -29.65 0.34
C ARG A 73 25.94 -28.84 0.37
N ALA A 74 26.04 -27.77 -0.41
CA ALA A 74 27.19 -26.86 -0.41
C ALA A 74 27.23 -26.00 0.87
N VAL A 75 26.06 -25.74 1.47
CA VAL A 75 25.91 -25.05 2.75
C VAL A 75 24.91 -25.80 3.62
N GLN A 76 25.24 -26.17 4.86
CA GLN A 76 24.31 -26.92 5.71
C GLN A 76 23.60 -26.07 6.77
N ASN A 77 24.25 -25.00 7.24
CA ASN A 77 23.69 -24.10 8.24
C ASN A 77 23.95 -22.64 7.85
N PRO A 78 23.20 -22.10 6.87
CA PRO A 78 23.38 -20.72 6.45
C PRO A 78 22.98 -19.77 7.58
N ASN A 79 23.83 -18.78 7.88
CA ASN A 79 23.42 -17.67 8.75
C ASN A 79 22.45 -16.76 7.99
N LEU A 80 21.27 -16.53 8.56
CA LEU A 80 20.22 -15.69 7.98
C LEU A 80 20.10 -14.31 8.66
N GLU A 81 20.90 -14.03 9.68
CA GLU A 81 20.82 -12.81 10.49
C GLU A 81 20.86 -11.53 9.63
N THR A 82 21.78 -11.45 8.67
CA THR A 82 21.87 -10.30 7.77
C THR A 82 20.61 -10.12 6.91
N MET A 83 20.03 -11.21 6.41
CA MET A 83 18.79 -11.15 5.63
C MET A 83 17.58 -10.79 6.50
N GLN A 84 17.55 -11.27 7.75
CA GLN A 84 16.52 -10.89 8.71
C GLN A 84 16.58 -9.39 9.00
N ILE A 85 17.76 -8.84 9.27
CA ILE A 85 17.96 -7.40 9.50
C ILE A 85 17.52 -6.58 8.27
N GLN A 86 17.92 -7.00 7.07
CA GLN A 86 17.52 -6.32 5.83
C GLN A 86 16.01 -6.36 5.60
N LEU A 87 15.38 -7.51 5.84
CA LEU A 87 13.93 -7.65 5.70
C LEU A 87 13.19 -6.77 6.70
N SER A 88 13.59 -6.77 7.97
CA SER A 88 13.00 -5.91 9.00
C SER A 88 13.11 -4.44 8.62
N ALA A 89 14.28 -3.98 8.17
CA ALA A 89 14.46 -2.59 7.76
C ALA A 89 13.53 -2.19 6.59
N VAL A 90 13.34 -3.07 5.60
CA VAL A 90 12.43 -2.79 4.48
C VAL A 90 10.96 -2.79 4.94
N LEU A 91 10.58 -3.68 5.87
CA LEU A 91 9.23 -3.71 6.42
C LEU A 91 8.92 -2.47 7.28
N GLU A 92 9.89 -1.99 8.07
CA GLU A 92 9.78 -0.74 8.82
C GLU A 92 9.57 0.46 7.89
N LEU A 93 10.33 0.54 6.79
CA LEU A 93 10.14 1.58 5.78
C LEU A 93 8.76 1.53 5.13
N ILE A 94 8.24 0.34 4.83
CA ILE A 94 6.88 0.17 4.30
C ILE A 94 5.85 0.61 5.33
N TYR A 95 6.01 0.22 6.59
CA TYR A 95 5.10 0.58 7.68
C TYR A 95 5.03 2.10 7.87
N MET A 96 6.20 2.76 7.94
CA MET A 96 6.31 4.21 8.01
C MET A 96 5.71 4.90 6.77
N ALA A 97 5.99 4.39 5.58
CA ALA A 97 5.47 4.96 4.35
C ALA A 97 3.93 4.88 4.28
N LEU A 98 3.33 3.80 4.79
CA LEU A 98 1.87 3.62 4.77
C LEU A 98 1.14 4.42 5.87
N GLY A 99 1.87 5.14 6.72
CA GLY A 99 1.31 5.96 7.80
C GLY A 99 0.85 5.12 8.98
N GLY A 100 1.60 4.06 9.32
CA GLY A 100 1.49 3.47 10.64
C GLY A 100 1.89 4.51 11.67
N ASP A 101 0.91 5.05 12.39
CA ASP A 101 1.17 5.86 13.57
C ASP A 101 2.03 5.02 14.53
N ASP A 102 3.02 5.66 15.14
CA ASP A 102 3.74 5.13 16.30
C ASP A 102 2.74 5.18 17.46
N ASP A 103 1.80 4.24 17.46
CA ASP A 103 1.03 3.88 18.64
C ASP A 103 2.04 3.28 19.60
N GLY A 104 2.70 4.19 20.33
CA GLY A 104 3.73 3.87 21.29
C GLY A 104 3.33 2.64 22.06
N TYR A 105 4.19 1.61 21.97
CA TYR A 105 4.27 0.59 22.99
C TYR A 105 4.62 1.33 24.29
N SER A 106 3.58 1.84 24.96
CA SER A 106 3.62 2.16 26.37
C SER A 106 4.15 0.91 27.03
N GLN A 107 5.34 1.03 27.60
CA GLN A 107 5.77 0.16 28.68
C GLN A 107 4.62 0.10 29.68
N THR A 108 3.93 -1.03 29.71
CA THR A 108 3.20 -1.43 30.90
C THR A 108 4.17 -2.25 31.72
N ASP A 109 4.43 -1.71 32.92
CA ASP A 109 5.19 -2.24 34.05
C ASP A 109 5.14 -3.77 34.24
#